data_AF-A0A6J4TS45-F1
#
_entry.id   AF-A0A6J4TS45-F1
#
_cell.length_a   1.000
_cell.length_b   1.000
_cell.length_c   1.000
_cell.angle_alpha   90.00
_cell.angle_beta   90.00
_cell.angle_gamma   90.00
#
_symmetry.space_group_name_H-M   'P 1'
#
loop_
_entity.id
_entity.type
_entity.pdbx_description
1 polymer ?
#
loop_
_entity_poly.entity_id
_entity_poly.type
_entity_poly.pdbx_seq_one_letter_code
_entity_poly.pdbx_strand_id
1 'polypeptide(L)' 'MRNSIVITAAGALEWNGQTVTQPQLRHLLTVSTQLPEVPELHLRPDAAAPYRVVDEVLVLTKRANVQKLSFVGNEAYARF' A
#
# COMPACT_ATOMS: atom_id res chain seq x y z
N MET A 1 14.14 7.39 2.13
CA MET A 1 13.11 7.77 1.12
C MET A 1 11.73 7.20 1.49
N ARG A 2 10.61 7.68 0.91
CA ARG A 2 9.25 7.17 1.24
C ARG A 2 8.42 6.89 -0.01
N ASN A 3 7.60 5.84 0.02
CA ASN A 3 6.52 5.58 -0.92
C ASN A 3 5.18 5.54 -0.19
N SER A 4 4.09 5.95 -0.84
CA SER A 4 2.74 5.87 -0.30
C SER A 4 1.80 5.07 -1.19
N ILE A 5 0.94 4.29 -0.53
CA ILE A 5 -0.23 3.68 -1.13
C ILE A 5 -1.46 4.30 -0.49
N VAL A 6 -2.34 4.86 -1.30
CA VAL A 6 -3.67 5.29 -0.87
C VAL A 6 -4.69 4.33 -1.47
N ILE A 7 -5.64 3.91 -0.64
CA ILE A 7 -6.83 3.19 -1.10
C ILE A 7 -8.00 4.13 -0.86
N THR A 8 -8.60 4.63 -1.93
CA THR A 8 -9.69 5.61 -1.80
C THR A 8 -10.99 4.95 -1.32
N ALA A 9 -11.97 5.75 -0.90
CA ALA A 9 -13.32 5.26 -0.57
C ALA A 9 -13.96 4.45 -1.71
N ALA A 10 -13.61 4.77 -2.97
CA ALA A 10 -14.09 4.06 -4.15
C ALA A 10 -13.31 2.76 -4.45
N GLY A 11 -12.29 2.43 -3.66
CA GLY A 11 -11.41 1.28 -3.89
C GLY A 11 -10.35 1.49 -4.97
N ALA A 12 -10.12 2.73 -5.41
CA ALA A 12 -9.03 3.03 -6.33
C ALA A 12 -7.69 2.99 -5.59
N LEU A 13 -6.63 2.54 -6.28
CA LEU A 13 -5.28 2.47 -5.76
C LEU A 13 -4.47 3.64 -6.29
N GLU A 14 -3.78 4.34 -5.40
CA GLU A 14 -2.84 5.41 -5.76
C GLU A 14 -1.45 5.09 -5.21
N TRP A 15 -0.45 5.11 -6.07
CA TRP A 15 0.96 5.02 -5.70
C TRP A 15 1.60 6.39 -5.81
N ASN A 16 2.11 6.93 -4.69
CA ASN A 16 2.71 8.26 -4.65
C ASN A 16 1.81 9.35 -5.26
N GLY A 17 0.48 9.22 -5.08
CA GLY A 17 -0.52 10.15 -5.63
C GLY A 17 -0.84 9.95 -7.11
N GLN A 18 -0.42 8.84 -7.72
CA GLN A 18 -0.77 8.47 -9.09
C GLN A 18 -1.64 7.22 -9.09
N THR A 19 -2.79 7.27 -9.78
CA THR A 19 -3.67 6.09 -9.90
C THR A 19 -2.96 4.96 -10.61
N VAL A 20 -3.00 3.77 -10.01
CA VAL A 20 -2.38 2.56 -10.55
C VAL A 20 -3.35 1.40 -10.52
N THR A 21 -3.13 0.46 -11.43
CA THR A 21 -3.80 -0.84 -11.40
C THR A 21 -3.12 -1.79 -10.41
N GLN A 22 -3.81 -2.85 -10.00
CA GLN A 22 -3.24 -3.84 -9.10
C GLN A 22 -1.97 -4.53 -9.66
N PRO A 23 -1.87 -4.90 -10.96
CA PRO A 23 -0.64 -5.41 -11.55
C PRO A 23 0.52 -4.40 -11.50
N GLN A 24 0.24 -3.11 -11.76
CA GLN A 24 1.25 -2.04 -11.63
C GLN A 24 1.72 -1.89 -10.19
N LEU A 25 0.80 -1.88 -9.22
CA LEU A 25 1.14 -1.79 -7.81
C LEU A 25 2.07 -2.95 -7.38
N ARG A 26 1.75 -4.17 -7.80
CA ARG A 26 2.60 -5.34 -7.53
C ARG A 26 4.02 -5.15 -8.06
N HIS A 27 4.15 -4.70 -9.30
CA HIS A 27 5.45 -4.44 -9.90
C HIS A 27 6.22 -3.35 -9.15
N LEU A 28 5.56 -2.23 -8.82
CA LEU A 28 6.14 -1.11 -8.08
C LEU A 28 6.63 -1.52 -6.69
N LEU A 29 5.87 -2.36 -5.99
CA LEU A 29 6.27 -2.94 -4.71
C LEU A 29 7.54 -3.79 -4.84
N THR A 30 7.59 -4.69 -5.84
CA THR A 30 8.78 -5.52 -6.09
C THR A 30 10.01 -4.68 -6.43
N VAL A 31 9.87 -3.67 -7.30
CA VAL A 31 10.99 -2.78 -7.65
C VAL A 31 11.47 -1.98 -6.42
N SER A 32 10.53 -1.51 -5.59
CA SER A 32 10.87 -0.71 -4.40
C SER A 32 11.71 -1.49 -3.38
N THR A 33 11.49 -2.80 -3.24
CA THR A 33 12.26 -3.63 -2.29
C THR A 33 13.65 -4.01 -2.81
N GLN A 34 13.95 -3.74 -4.08
CA GLN A 34 15.26 -4.00 -4.70
C GLN A 34 16.18 -2.76 -4.69
N LEU A 35 15.69 -1.61 -4.21
CA LEU A 35 16.50 -0.40 -4.12
C LEU A 35 17.59 -0.54 -3.05
N PRO A 36 18.80 0.03 -3.26
CA PRO A 36 19.89 0.00 -2.27
C PRO A 36 19.47 0.55 -0.90
N GLU A 37 18.66 1.61 -0.89
CA GLU A 37 17.96 2.10 0.29
C GLU A 37 16.46 1.84 0.10
N VAL A 38 15.95 0.79 0.74
CA VAL A 38 14.52 0.43 0.67
C VAL A 38 13.69 1.54 1.34
N PRO A 39 12.78 2.21 0.60
CA PRO A 39 11.94 3.25 1.15
C PRO A 39 10.92 2.66 2.14
N GLU A 40 10.56 3.45 3.14
CA GLU A 40 9.43 3.12 4.00
C GLU A 40 8.12 3.25 3.21
N LEU A 41 7.26 2.25 3.33
CA LEU A 41 5.97 2.20 2.67
C LEU A 41 4.88 2.68 3.63
N HIS A 42 4.18 3.73 3.25
CA HIS A 42 3.05 4.28 4.01
C HIS A 42 1.75 3.82 3.36
N LEU A 43 0.99 2.97 4.05
CA LEU A 43 -0.34 2.55 3.61
C LEU A 43 -1.40 3.39 4.30
N ARG A 44 -2.22 4.08 3.50
CA ARG A 44 -3.31 4.96 3.95
C ARG A 44 -4.62 4.56 3.28
N PRO A 45 -5.38 3.62 3.86
CA PRO A 45 -6.73 3.33 3.42
C PRO A 45 -7.68 4.44 3.89
N ASP A 46 -8.59 4.85 3.03
CA ASP A 46 -9.74 5.66 3.41
C ASP A 46 -10.62 4.90 4.43
N ALA A 47 -11.31 5.63 5.30
CA ALA A 47 -12.20 5.02 6.28
C ALA A 47 -13.36 4.23 5.66
N ALA A 48 -13.81 4.64 4.48
CA ALA A 48 -14.83 3.95 3.69
C ALA A 48 -14.25 3.02 2.61
N ALA A 49 -12.93 2.80 2.58
CA ALA A 49 -12.31 1.91 1.61
C ALA A 49 -12.88 0.48 1.72
N PRO A 50 -13.14 -0.22 0.60
CA PRO A 50 -13.64 -1.58 0.66
C PRO A 50 -12.62 -2.52 1.31
N TYR A 51 -13.04 -3.25 2.35
CA TYR A 51 -12.16 -4.16 3.10
C TYR A 51 -11.42 -5.16 2.19
N ARG A 52 -12.08 -5.69 1.16
CA ARG A 52 -11.46 -6.58 0.16
C ARG A 52 -10.22 -5.94 -0.48
N VAL A 53 -10.30 -4.68 -0.87
CA VAL A 53 -9.19 -3.98 -1.55
C VAL A 53 -8.04 -3.76 -0.57
N VAL A 54 -8.35 -3.43 0.68
CA VAL A 54 -7.34 -3.30 1.74
C VAL A 54 -6.61 -4.64 1.95
N ASP A 55 -7.35 -5.74 2.12
CA ASP A 55 -6.77 -7.08 2.28
C ASP A 55 -5.89 -7.48 1.09
N GLU A 56 -6.35 -7.27 -0.14
CA GLU A 56 -5.56 -7.53 -1.34
C GLU A 56 -4.24 -6.76 -1.36
N VAL A 57 -4.25 -5.47 -0.97
CA VAL A 57 -3.04 -4.66 -0.88
C VAL A 57 -2.10 -5.15 0.23
N LEU A 58 -2.63 -5.61 1.37
CA LEU A 58 -1.82 -6.23 2.42
C LEU A 58 -1.16 -7.52 1.94
N VAL A 59 -1.89 -8.36 1.21
CA VAL A 59 -1.35 -9.58 0.60
C VAL A 59 -0.23 -9.25 -0.39
N LEU A 60 -0.42 -8.24 -1.25
CA LEU A 60 0.62 -7.79 -2.19
C LEU A 60 1.88 -7.30 -1.47
N THR A 61 1.69 -6.53 -0.40
CA THR A 61 2.79 -5.98 0.41
C THR A 61 3.59 -7.09 1.08
N LYS A 62 2.91 -8.10 1.64
CA LYS A 62 3.54 -9.30 2.21
C LYS A 62 4.31 -10.09 1.14
N ARG A 63 3.72 -10.34 -0.03
CA ARG A 63 4.36 -11.06 -1.14
C ARG A 63 5.61 -10.37 -1.68
N ALA A 64 5.63 -9.04 -1.66
CA ALA A 64 6.78 -8.24 -2.08
C ALA A 64 7.92 -8.20 -1.03
N ASN A 65 7.75 -8.82 0.14
CA ASN A 65 8.67 -8.77 1.28
C ASN A 65 8.97 -7.34 1.76
N VAL A 66 7.96 -6.47 1.80
CA VAL A 66 8.12 -5.12 2.35
C VAL A 66 8.39 -5.21 3.84
N GLN A 67 9.58 -4.78 4.26
CA GLN A 67 10.02 -4.86 5.66
C GLN A 67 9.66 -3.62 6.50
N LYS A 68 9.48 -2.46 5.85
CA LYS A 68 9.20 -1.18 6.49
C LYS A 68 7.83 -0.67 6.07
N LEU A 69 6.79 -1.15 6.74
CA LEU A 69 5.41 -0.75 6.50
C LEU A 69 4.90 0.05 7.68
N SER A 70 4.37 1.24 7.41
CA SER A 70 3.67 2.08 8.37
C SER A 70 2.24 2.31 7.90
N PHE A 71 1.28 2.15 8.81
CA PHE A 71 -0.11 2.51 8.58
C PHE A 71 -0.31 3.96 8.99
N VAL A 72 -0.76 4.78 8.05
CA VAL A 72 -0.93 6.22 8.28
C VAL A 72 -2.40 6.55 8.17
N GLY A 73 -2.98 7.04 9.26
CA GLY A 73 -4.36 7.51 9.30
C GLY A 73 -5.36 6.39 9.00
N ASN A 74 -5.63 5.56 10.00
CA ASN A 74 -6.96 5.07 10.39
C ASN A 74 -6.79 3.90 11.37
N GLU A 75 -6.85 4.19 12.68
CA GLU A 75 -6.72 3.22 13.78
C GLU A 75 -7.80 2.12 13.74
N ALA A 76 -8.83 2.25 12.91
CA ALA A 76 -9.85 1.23 12.67
C ALA A 76 -9.29 -0.07 12.05
N TYR A 77 -8.19 -0.02 11.30
CA TYR A 77 -7.56 -1.20 10.68
C TYR A 77 -6.44 -1.81 11.53
N ALA A 78 -5.99 -1.14 12.59
CA ALA A 78 -4.89 -1.61 13.44
C ALA A 78 -5.28 -2.77 14.39
N ARG A 79 -6.54 -3.23 14.34
CA ARG A 79 -7.10 -4.26 15.24
C ARG A 79 -7.37 -5.62 14.62
N PHE A 80 -6.92 -5.89 13.40
CA PHE A 80 -7.06 -7.22 12.76
C PHE A 80 -5.80 -8.07 12.90
#